data_AF-A0A8K1CUI9-F1
#
_entry.id   AF-A0A8K1CUI9-F1
#
_cell.length_a   1.000
_cell.length_b   1.000
_cell.length_c   1.000
_cell.angle_alpha   90.00
_cell.angle_beta   90.00
_cell.angle_gamma   90.00
#
_symmetry.space_group_name_H-M   'P 1'
#
loop_
_entity.id
_entity.type
_entity.pdbx_description
1 polymer ?
#
loop_
_entity_poly.entity_id
_entity_poly.type
_entity_poly.pdbx_seq_one_letter_code
_entity_poly.pdbx_strand_id
1 'polypeptide(L)'
;MELDLPLTDEVIEERYNIFGGEARFCFRLNKRLPDRVDDNDGRVVDCLAQSHVDELIGEIKAYDTAEKLHHLLALNEHTYTSHRLLHFVPSKRCLKSAIELASPFVVEKLSERMLALMRNDRERMKDTFSDVPQAGALLGHIFNQDTHEAFRHARTVEARLLTRVGKLRPPVNMANVRFTIDASYLVDVFDITDLSPSALMHGPYHKPKTKKCESIDSFYMEKIPSRDGQANRRVTKARVVEWNATHRLLLFPITVSNTHDVNASEIIKILDKLELLEAVAEDLSRVALAFVVPRRLVGTYKGQNVVTVEPPGGDDSVGLIKNIGPQRVAMLMSYGIRTVDDLGARIDAYRRGDFVPNQLDTANWLQAMKSWITHGQRQRDEQYGPVVAQIPQYVCTWEW
;
A
#
# COMPACT_ATOMS: atom_id res chain seq x y z
N MET A 1 8.54 33.82 -1.13
CA MET A 1 9.62 33.49 -2.08
C MET A 1 9.39 32.05 -2.48
N GLU A 2 8.65 31.84 -3.56
CA GLU A 2 8.38 30.51 -4.12
C GLU A 2 9.67 29.98 -4.75
N LEU A 3 10.07 28.78 -4.35
CA LEU A 3 11.08 28.04 -5.09
C LEU A 3 10.33 27.33 -6.21
N ASP A 4 10.44 27.87 -7.42
CA ASP A 4 9.94 27.25 -8.65
C ASP A 4 10.81 26.04 -8.97
N LEU A 5 10.54 24.93 -8.26
CA LEU A 5 11.27 23.67 -8.37
C LEU A 5 10.62 22.87 -9.50
N PRO A 6 11.35 22.45 -10.56
CA PRO A 6 10.81 21.64 -11.66
C PRO A 6 10.63 20.18 -11.24
N LEU A 7 9.96 19.93 -10.10
CA LEU A 7 9.65 18.60 -9.59
C LEU A 7 8.13 18.48 -9.49
N THR A 8 7.57 17.43 -10.08
CA THR A 8 6.16 17.09 -9.88
C THR A 8 5.96 16.50 -8.47
N ASP A 9 4.75 16.61 -7.92
CA ASP A 9 4.40 15.95 -6.64
C ASP A 9 4.70 14.45 -6.67
N GLU A 10 4.56 13.81 -7.83
CA GLU A 10 4.86 12.38 -8.04
C GLU A 10 6.36 12.10 -7.90
N VAL A 11 7.22 12.95 -8.47
CA VAL A 11 8.68 12.83 -8.30
C VAL A 11 9.10 13.12 -6.86
N ILE A 12 8.43 14.06 -6.19
CA ILE A 12 8.68 14.36 -4.77
C ILE A 12 8.27 13.16 -3.91
N GLU A 13 7.10 12.56 -4.16
CA GLU A 13 6.60 11.38 -3.45
C GLU A 13 7.49 10.16 -3.68
N GLU A 14 7.92 9.92 -4.92
CA GLU A 14 8.88 8.86 -5.25
C GLU A 14 10.20 9.05 -4.49
N ARG A 15 10.78 10.26 -4.53
CA ARG A 15 12.01 10.57 -3.80
C ARG A 15 11.83 10.47 -2.30
N TYR A 16 10.68 10.90 -1.77
CA TYR A 16 10.32 10.73 -0.37
C TYR A 16 10.31 9.25 0.02
N ASN A 17 9.71 8.39 -0.80
CA ASN A 17 9.64 6.95 -0.59
C ASN A 17 11.01 6.26 -0.66
N ILE A 18 11.92 6.77 -1.51
CA ILE A 18 13.29 6.25 -1.61
C ILE A 18 14.15 6.71 -0.43
N PHE A 19 14.11 8.01 -0.10
CA PHE A 19 15.07 8.65 0.81
C PHE A 19 14.51 8.99 2.20
N GLY A 20 13.27 8.63 2.51
CA GLY A 20 12.71 8.78 3.86
C GLY A 20 12.35 10.21 4.23
N GLY A 21 12.11 11.09 3.25
CA GLY A 21 11.77 12.49 3.48
C GLY A 21 12.93 13.41 3.88
N GLU A 22 14.17 12.95 3.70
CA GLU A 22 15.36 13.78 3.89
C GLU A 22 15.38 14.95 2.87
N ALA A 23 15.17 16.18 3.36
CA ALA A 23 15.00 17.37 2.53
C ALA A 23 16.17 17.59 1.55
N ARG A 24 17.39 17.22 1.96
CA ARG A 24 18.62 17.27 1.15
C ARG A 24 18.60 16.37 -0.09
N PHE A 25 17.74 15.36 -0.12
CA PHE A 25 17.60 14.42 -1.25
C PHE A 25 16.28 14.64 -2.01
N CYS A 26 15.22 15.06 -1.32
CA CYS A 26 13.93 15.35 -1.94
C CYS A 26 13.98 16.60 -2.84
N PHE A 27 14.68 17.65 -2.42
CA PHE A 27 14.67 18.97 -3.09
C PHE A 27 15.97 19.34 -3.83
N ARG A 28 16.94 18.43 -3.94
CA ARG A 28 18.22 18.75 -4.60
C ARG A 28 18.02 18.83 -6.13
N LEU A 29 18.07 20.06 -6.61
CA LEU A 29 17.95 20.45 -8.00
C LEU A 29 19.17 21.27 -8.38
N ASN A 30 20.22 20.67 -8.94
CA ASN A 30 21.08 21.35 -9.95
C ASN A 30 22.27 20.54 -10.47
N LYS A 31 22.32 20.41 -11.81
CA LYS A 31 23.26 21.10 -12.75
C LYS A 31 24.75 21.20 -12.40
N ARG A 32 25.36 20.15 -11.85
CA ARG A 32 26.78 19.91 -12.10
C ARG A 32 26.97 18.46 -12.56
N LEU A 33 26.63 18.22 -13.82
CA LEU A 33 27.29 17.15 -14.56
C LEU A 33 28.74 17.58 -14.78
N PRO A 34 29.73 16.70 -14.51
CA PRO A 34 30.97 16.74 -15.28
C PRO A 34 30.58 16.61 -16.76
N ASP A 35 31.08 17.53 -17.58
CA ASP A 35 31.08 17.57 -19.04
C ASP A 35 29.96 16.80 -19.80
N ARG A 36 29.06 17.60 -20.38
CA ARG A 36 28.18 17.33 -21.52
C ARG A 36 28.30 15.94 -22.16
N VAL A 37 27.23 15.16 -22.04
CA VAL A 37 26.74 14.34 -23.16
C VAL A 37 25.40 14.96 -23.57
N ASP A 38 25.44 15.73 -24.65
CA ASP A 38 24.26 16.35 -25.26
C ASP A 38 23.42 15.27 -25.94
N ASP A 39 22.40 14.75 -25.25
CA ASP A 39 21.26 14.11 -25.89
C ASP A 39 20.05 15.06 -25.77
N ASN A 40 19.47 15.42 -26.92
CA ASN A 40 18.49 16.49 -27.16
C ASN A 40 17.10 16.34 -26.48
N ASP A 41 16.99 15.60 -25.38
CA ASP A 41 15.68 15.18 -24.82
C ASP A 41 15.42 15.63 -23.36
N GLY A 42 16.18 16.62 -22.86
CA GLY A 42 15.85 17.29 -21.59
C GLY A 42 16.04 16.47 -20.29
N ARG A 43 16.67 15.28 -20.35
CA ARG A 43 16.87 14.36 -19.20
C ARG A 43 18.11 14.68 -18.33
N VAL A 44 18.28 15.93 -17.92
CA VAL A 44 19.47 16.35 -17.14
C VAL A 44 19.24 16.26 -15.61
N VAL A 45 18.07 15.83 -15.15
CA VAL A 45 17.70 15.81 -13.71
C VAL A 45 18.06 14.50 -12.98
N ASP A 46 18.44 13.44 -13.70
CA ASP A 46 18.50 12.08 -13.13
C ASP A 46 19.85 11.64 -12.55
N CYS A 47 20.98 12.19 -13.01
CA CYS A 47 22.29 11.58 -12.72
C CYS A 47 22.73 11.65 -11.24
N LEU A 48 22.39 12.72 -10.52
CA LEU A 48 22.76 12.88 -9.09
C LEU A 48 21.80 12.14 -8.15
N ALA A 49 20.51 12.12 -8.47
CA ALA A 49 19.54 11.32 -7.73
C ALA A 49 19.89 9.83 -7.88
N GLN A 50 20.21 9.40 -9.11
CA GLN A 50 20.70 8.06 -9.38
C GLN A 50 22.01 7.78 -8.64
N SER A 51 22.98 8.69 -8.64
CA SER A 51 24.23 8.54 -7.87
C SER A 51 23.98 8.32 -6.38
N HIS A 52 23.03 9.03 -5.78
CA HIS A 52 22.68 8.82 -4.37
C HIS A 52 21.95 7.48 -4.14
N VAL A 53 21.12 7.04 -5.09
CA VAL A 53 20.52 5.69 -5.05
C VAL A 53 21.62 4.63 -5.16
N ASP A 54 22.59 4.81 -6.05
CA ASP A 54 23.70 3.88 -6.26
C ASP A 54 24.61 3.82 -5.03
N GLU A 55 24.92 4.97 -4.41
CA GLU A 55 25.66 5.03 -3.14
C GLU A 55 24.89 4.34 -2.01
N LEU A 56 23.58 4.60 -1.88
CA LEU A 56 22.72 3.92 -0.90
C LEU A 56 22.71 2.40 -1.11
N ILE A 57 22.58 1.95 -2.35
CA ILE A 57 22.66 0.53 -2.71
C ILE A 57 24.06 -0.02 -2.37
N GLY A 58 25.11 0.76 -2.60
CA GLY A 58 26.49 0.41 -2.22
C GLY A 58 26.65 0.21 -0.71
N GLU A 59 26.12 1.15 0.09
CA GLU A 59 26.08 1.05 1.55
C GLU A 59 25.31 -0.20 2.01
N ILE A 60 24.14 -0.46 1.43
CA ILE A 60 23.34 -1.66 1.72
C ILE A 60 24.11 -2.95 1.40
N LYS A 61 24.84 -2.99 0.28
CA LYS A 61 25.64 -4.15 -0.13
C LYS A 61 26.81 -4.43 0.83
N ALA A 62 27.35 -3.40 1.48
CA ALA A 62 28.43 -3.53 2.45
C ALA A 62 28.04 -4.32 3.71
N TYR A 63 26.74 -4.43 4.00
CA TYR A 63 26.19 -5.37 4.98
C TYR A 63 26.09 -6.76 4.35
N ASP A 64 27.23 -7.46 4.33
CA ASP A 64 27.42 -8.78 3.72
C ASP A 64 27.40 -9.93 4.72
N THR A 65 27.19 -9.65 6.01
CA THR A 65 26.94 -10.67 7.03
C THR A 65 25.74 -10.31 7.90
N ALA A 66 25.13 -11.34 8.48
CA ALA A 66 24.06 -11.23 9.46
C ALA A 66 24.47 -10.35 10.64
N GLU A 67 25.69 -10.54 11.14
CA GLU A 67 26.23 -9.86 12.30
C GLU A 67 26.43 -8.37 12.03
N LYS A 68 26.93 -7.99 10.84
CA LYS A 68 27.08 -6.58 10.46
C LYS A 68 25.74 -5.86 10.40
N LEU A 69 24.72 -6.52 9.86
CA LEU A 69 23.37 -5.96 9.80
C LEU A 69 22.71 -5.91 11.18
N HIS A 70 22.92 -6.94 11.99
CA HIS A 70 22.51 -6.94 13.39
C HIS A 70 23.15 -5.77 14.14
N HIS A 71 24.46 -5.56 13.98
CA HIS A 71 25.15 -4.42 14.58
C HIS A 71 24.58 -3.08 14.12
N LEU A 72 24.25 -2.91 12.84
CA LEU A 72 23.58 -1.69 12.35
C LEU A 72 22.26 -1.40 13.08
N LEU A 73 21.45 -2.44 13.32
CA LEU A 73 20.10 -2.29 13.87
C LEU A 73 20.07 -2.30 15.40
N ALA A 74 20.99 -3.03 16.04
CA ALA A 74 21.05 -3.25 17.49
C ALA A 74 21.92 -2.21 18.21
N LEU A 75 23.03 -1.81 17.60
CA LEU A 75 23.92 -0.82 18.19
C LEU A 75 23.55 0.57 17.66
N ASN A 76 23.18 1.46 18.57
CA ASN A 76 23.17 2.91 18.34
C ASN A 76 24.61 3.44 18.15
N GLU A 77 25.47 2.73 17.40
CA GLU A 77 26.78 3.26 17.03
C GLU A 77 26.57 4.36 16.01
N HIS A 78 26.41 5.56 16.57
CA HIS A 78 26.29 6.86 15.91
C HIS A 78 27.56 7.24 15.14
N THR A 79 28.02 6.37 14.24
CA THR A 79 28.85 6.85 13.15
C THR A 79 27.97 7.75 12.32
N TYR A 80 28.43 8.98 12.12
CA TYR A 80 27.80 10.08 11.38
C TYR A 80 27.43 9.75 9.91
N THR A 81 27.49 8.47 9.52
CA THR A 81 27.44 7.96 8.16
C THR A 81 26.14 7.21 7.83
N SER A 82 25.30 6.84 8.80
CA SER A 82 24.10 6.02 8.51
C SER A 82 22.79 6.80 8.29
N HIS A 83 22.84 8.12 8.14
CA HIS A 83 21.63 8.97 7.95
C HIS A 83 20.83 8.68 6.68
N ARG A 84 21.32 7.80 5.79
CA ARG A 84 20.60 7.32 4.61
C ARG A 84 19.84 6.02 4.87
N LEU A 85 20.25 5.26 5.88
CA LEU A 85 19.65 3.98 6.26
C LEU A 85 18.76 4.10 7.50
N LEU A 86 19.07 5.05 8.38
CA LEU A 86 18.41 5.24 9.67
C LEU A 86 18.00 6.71 9.85
N HIS A 87 16.81 6.93 10.44
CA HIS A 87 16.34 8.26 10.81
C HIS A 87 15.90 8.33 12.27
N PHE A 88 15.84 9.55 12.81
CA PHE A 88 15.34 9.81 14.17
C PHE A 88 13.85 10.12 14.13
N VAL A 89 13.06 9.32 14.84
CA VAL A 89 11.61 9.50 14.96
C VAL A 89 11.26 10.01 16.37
N PRO A 90 10.41 11.04 16.51
CA PRO A 90 9.98 11.51 17.83
C PRO A 90 9.25 10.41 18.60
N SER A 91 9.71 10.08 19.81
CA SER A 91 8.97 9.14 20.66
C SER A 91 7.76 9.82 21.27
N LYS A 92 6.56 9.22 21.12
CA LYS A 92 5.29 9.73 21.68
C LYS A 92 5.28 9.90 23.21
N ARG A 93 6.27 9.36 23.94
CA ARG A 93 6.28 9.34 25.42
C ARG A 93 7.54 9.92 26.08
N CYS A 94 8.58 10.32 25.33
CA CYS A 94 9.84 10.80 25.91
C CYS A 94 10.51 11.91 25.06
N LEU A 95 11.34 12.73 25.69
CA LEU A 95 12.32 13.65 25.06
C LEU A 95 13.43 12.92 24.24
N LYS A 96 13.31 11.61 24.03
CA LYS A 96 14.29 10.79 23.30
C LYS A 96 13.72 10.43 21.93
N SER A 97 14.54 10.58 20.89
CA SER A 97 14.26 10.07 19.55
C SER A 97 14.44 8.55 19.52
N ALA A 98 13.51 7.85 18.88
CA ALA A 98 13.71 6.46 18.44
C ALA A 98 14.48 6.47 17.12
N ILE A 99 15.15 5.37 16.80
CA ILE A 99 15.79 5.17 15.50
C ILE A 99 14.95 4.15 14.72
N GLU A 100 14.61 4.47 13.48
CA GLU A 100 13.90 3.59 12.56
C GLU A 100 14.63 3.56 11.21
N LEU A 101 14.34 2.54 10.39
CA LEU A 101 14.84 2.47 9.01
C LEU A 101 14.28 3.64 8.21
N ALA A 102 15.15 4.33 7.48
CA ALA A 102 14.86 5.64 6.91
C ALA A 102 13.67 5.63 5.94
N SER A 103 13.49 4.56 5.16
CA SER A 103 12.44 4.51 4.14
C SER A 103 11.95 3.09 3.82
N PRO A 104 10.75 2.94 3.23
CA PRO A 104 10.27 1.67 2.71
C PRO A 104 11.22 1.03 1.69
N PHE A 105 11.90 1.84 0.87
CA PHE A 105 12.92 1.37 -0.08
C PHE A 105 14.11 0.74 0.63
N VAL A 106 14.61 1.38 1.70
CA VAL A 106 15.71 0.83 2.51
C VAL A 106 15.30 -0.50 3.14
N VAL A 107 14.09 -0.57 3.69
CA VAL A 107 13.54 -1.82 4.26
C VAL A 107 13.52 -2.94 3.20
N GLU A 108 13.01 -2.66 2.01
CA GLU A 108 12.96 -3.63 0.91
C GLU A 108 14.37 -4.11 0.51
N LYS A 109 15.30 -3.19 0.26
CA LYS A 109 16.66 -3.53 -0.19
C LYS A 109 17.48 -4.25 0.87
N LEU A 110 17.33 -3.89 2.13
CA LEU A 110 17.92 -4.66 3.23
C LEU A 110 17.28 -6.05 3.35
N SER A 111 15.97 -6.18 3.14
CA SER A 111 15.28 -7.50 3.15
C SER A 111 15.81 -8.41 2.05
N GLU A 112 15.92 -7.91 0.82
CA GLU A 112 16.51 -8.63 -0.32
C GLU A 112 17.93 -9.10 0.02
N ARG A 113 18.72 -8.21 0.63
CA ARG A 113 20.08 -8.53 1.07
C ARG A 113 20.08 -9.64 2.11
N MET A 114 19.23 -9.57 3.13
CA MET A 114 19.11 -10.60 4.16
C MET A 114 18.71 -11.96 3.59
N LEU A 115 17.70 -11.98 2.72
CA LEU A 115 17.25 -13.21 2.06
C LEU A 115 18.35 -13.83 1.20
N ALA A 116 19.18 -13.01 0.55
CA ALA A 116 20.34 -13.51 -0.18
C ALA A 116 21.42 -14.09 0.74
N LEU A 117 21.67 -13.47 1.89
CA LEU A 117 22.69 -13.90 2.85
C LEU A 117 22.31 -15.16 3.63
N MET A 118 21.03 -15.30 3.97
CA MET A 118 20.51 -16.39 4.79
C MET A 118 19.59 -17.33 4.01
N ARG A 119 19.86 -17.49 2.72
CA ARG A 119 19.03 -18.22 1.74
C ARG A 119 18.58 -19.61 2.20
N ASN A 120 19.30 -20.23 3.14
CA ASN A 120 19.04 -21.56 3.68
C ASN A 120 18.77 -21.61 5.20
N ASP A 121 18.77 -20.48 5.92
CA ASP A 121 18.69 -20.47 7.39
C ASP A 121 17.79 -19.34 7.93
N ARG A 122 16.51 -19.43 7.58
CA ARG A 122 15.46 -18.45 7.93
C ARG A 122 15.15 -18.40 9.44
N GLU A 123 15.26 -19.53 10.15
CA GLU A 123 15.03 -19.55 11.60
C GLU A 123 16.18 -18.87 12.34
N ARG A 124 17.43 -19.09 11.93
CA ARG A 124 18.57 -18.31 12.43
C ARG A 124 18.41 -16.82 12.18
N MET A 125 17.78 -16.40 11.08
CA MET A 125 17.44 -15.00 10.84
C MET A 125 16.50 -14.46 11.91
N LYS A 126 15.37 -15.14 12.15
CA LYS A 126 14.40 -14.73 13.16
C LYS A 126 15.04 -14.63 14.54
N ASP A 127 15.87 -15.61 14.90
CA ASP A 127 16.59 -15.62 16.18
C ASP A 127 17.60 -14.47 16.28
N THR A 128 18.40 -14.26 15.23
CA THR A 128 19.44 -13.22 15.19
C THR A 128 18.88 -11.83 15.40
N PHE A 129 17.65 -11.54 14.94
CA PHE A 129 17.04 -10.22 15.05
C PHE A 129 15.86 -10.16 16.02
N SER A 130 15.62 -11.24 16.79
CA SER A 130 14.46 -11.36 17.68
C SER A 130 14.44 -10.33 18.81
N ASP A 131 15.62 -9.87 19.23
CA ASP A 131 15.86 -8.93 20.32
C ASP A 131 16.10 -7.48 19.83
N VAL A 132 15.99 -7.22 18.52
CA VAL A 132 16.23 -5.90 17.92
C VAL A 132 14.91 -5.25 17.48
N PRO A 133 14.33 -4.33 18.27
CA PRO A 133 13.06 -3.68 17.92
C PRO A 133 13.07 -2.99 16.54
N GLN A 134 14.20 -2.39 16.17
CA GLN A 134 14.42 -1.67 14.91
C GLN A 134 14.34 -2.61 13.69
N ALA A 135 14.60 -3.91 13.88
CA ALA A 135 14.45 -4.91 12.84
C ALA A 135 12.98 -5.27 12.57
N GLY A 136 12.01 -4.73 13.35
CA GLY A 136 10.59 -5.06 13.20
C GLY A 136 10.04 -4.82 11.79
N ALA A 137 10.36 -3.67 11.18
CA ALA A 137 9.93 -3.35 9.81
C ALA A 137 10.55 -4.30 8.76
N LEU A 138 11.81 -4.68 8.98
CA LEU A 138 12.58 -5.59 8.15
C LEU A 138 12.05 -7.03 8.23
N LEU A 139 11.88 -7.55 9.44
CA LEU A 139 11.26 -8.86 9.69
C LEU A 139 9.82 -8.91 9.17
N GLY A 140 9.07 -7.82 9.30
CA GLY A 140 7.73 -7.69 8.71
C GLY A 140 7.74 -7.79 7.19
N HIS A 141 8.68 -7.12 6.52
CA HIS A 141 8.83 -7.20 5.07
C HIS A 141 9.24 -8.60 4.61
N ILE A 142 10.17 -9.25 5.31
CA ILE A 142 10.60 -10.62 4.99
C ILE A 142 9.45 -11.61 5.16
N PHE A 143 8.70 -11.53 6.27
CA PHE A 143 7.52 -12.36 6.50
C PHE A 143 6.45 -12.15 5.40
N ASN A 144 6.26 -10.90 4.96
CA ASN A 144 5.37 -10.58 3.85
C ASN A 144 5.82 -11.25 2.54
N GLN A 145 7.11 -11.16 2.18
CA GLN A 145 7.65 -11.82 0.99
C GLN A 145 7.52 -13.35 1.05
N ASP A 146 7.89 -13.97 2.18
CA ASP A 146 7.76 -15.42 2.37
C ASP A 146 6.28 -15.86 2.32
N THR A 147 5.35 -15.05 2.81
CA THR A 147 3.91 -15.32 2.70
C THR A 147 3.45 -15.36 1.25
N HIS A 148 3.86 -14.37 0.45
CA HIS A 148 3.57 -14.35 -0.99
C HIS A 148 4.16 -15.57 -1.70
N GLU A 149 5.38 -15.98 -1.36
CA GLU A 149 6.00 -17.19 -1.90
C GLU A 149 5.22 -18.45 -1.50
N ALA A 150 4.86 -18.58 -0.22
CA ALA A 150 4.14 -19.72 0.31
C ALA A 150 2.74 -19.90 -0.34
N PHE A 151 1.99 -18.81 -0.48
CA PHE A 151 0.64 -18.85 -1.06
C PHE A 151 0.63 -19.12 -2.57
N ARG A 152 1.73 -18.84 -3.28
CA ARG A 152 1.83 -19.14 -4.71
C ARG A 152 2.02 -20.62 -5.05
N HIS A 153 2.52 -21.44 -4.13
CA HIS A 153 2.89 -22.84 -4.39
C HIS A 153 1.78 -23.86 -4.09
N ALA A 154 0.52 -23.43 -4.17
CA ALA A 154 -0.65 -24.09 -3.61
C ALA A 154 -0.56 -24.26 -2.09
N ARG A 155 -1.61 -23.84 -1.37
CA ARG A 155 -1.62 -23.95 0.08
C ARG A 155 -3.02 -24.17 0.61
N THR A 156 -3.17 -25.12 1.51
CA THR A 156 -4.32 -25.14 2.42
C THR A 156 -3.90 -24.56 3.74
N VAL A 157 -4.59 -23.51 4.19
CA VAL A 157 -4.39 -22.90 5.50
C VAL A 157 -5.63 -23.11 6.36
N GLU A 158 -5.40 -23.45 7.63
CA GLU A 158 -6.46 -23.45 8.64
C GLU A 158 -6.63 -22.03 9.18
N ALA A 159 -7.84 -21.52 9.11
CA ALA A 159 -8.18 -20.17 9.47
C ALA A 159 -9.22 -20.17 10.60
N ARG A 160 -8.88 -19.50 11.70
CA ARG A 160 -9.75 -19.35 12.86
C ARG A 160 -10.54 -18.06 12.73
N LEU A 161 -11.87 -18.14 12.85
CA LEU A 161 -12.71 -16.96 12.87
C LEU A 161 -12.35 -16.05 14.05
N LEU A 162 -12.17 -14.76 13.78
CA LEU A 162 -11.89 -13.73 14.76
C LEU A 162 -13.19 -13.10 15.25
N THR A 163 -13.32 -12.99 16.56
CA THR A 163 -14.44 -12.27 17.18
C THR A 163 -14.15 -10.78 17.08
N ARG A 164 -15.16 -10.00 16.68
CA ARG A 164 -15.03 -8.54 16.60
C ARG A 164 -14.66 -7.94 17.96
N VAL A 165 -13.90 -6.86 17.92
CA VAL A 165 -13.59 -6.03 19.08
C VAL A 165 -14.90 -5.63 19.78
N GLY A 166 -15.00 -5.87 21.08
CA GLY A 166 -16.17 -5.47 21.90
C GLY A 166 -17.36 -6.44 21.95
N LYS A 167 -17.32 -7.59 21.25
CA LYS A 167 -18.35 -8.64 21.42
C LYS A 167 -17.85 -9.78 22.32
N LEU A 168 -18.75 -10.29 23.18
CA LEU A 168 -18.48 -11.43 24.06
C LEU A 168 -18.10 -12.67 23.23
N ARG A 169 -17.33 -13.53 23.90
CA ARG A 169 -16.51 -14.58 23.31
C ARG A 169 -17.20 -15.37 22.19
N PRO A 170 -16.40 -15.81 21.22
CA PRO A 170 -16.86 -16.78 20.24
C PRO A 170 -17.29 -18.08 20.95
N PRO A 171 -18.43 -18.72 20.59
CA PRO A 171 -18.75 -20.05 21.11
C PRO A 171 -17.57 -21.02 21.01
N VAL A 172 -17.41 -21.86 22.03
CA VAL A 172 -16.22 -22.71 22.32
C VAL A 172 -15.88 -23.73 21.21
N ASN A 173 -16.69 -23.83 20.15
CA ASN A 173 -16.48 -24.68 18.96
C ASN A 173 -16.39 -23.86 17.66
N MET A 174 -15.68 -22.73 17.63
CA MET A 174 -15.59 -21.92 16.42
C MET A 174 -14.82 -22.63 15.30
N ALA A 175 -15.58 -23.01 14.28
CA ALA A 175 -15.16 -23.69 13.07
C ALA A 175 -13.87 -23.09 12.50
N ASN A 176 -12.76 -23.82 12.64
CA ASN A 176 -11.63 -23.64 11.75
C ASN A 176 -12.16 -23.84 10.32
N VAL A 177 -12.02 -22.84 9.49
CA VAL A 177 -12.31 -22.92 8.06
C VAL A 177 -11.01 -23.23 7.35
N ARG A 178 -11.04 -24.11 6.36
CA ARG A 178 -9.90 -24.32 5.48
C ARG A 178 -10.03 -23.42 4.26
N PHE A 179 -9.03 -22.60 4.02
CA PHE A 179 -8.87 -21.91 2.75
C PHE A 179 -7.86 -22.68 1.92
N THR A 180 -8.28 -23.06 0.72
CA THR A 180 -7.38 -23.63 -0.29
C THR A 180 -7.06 -22.52 -1.27
N ILE A 181 -5.76 -22.27 -1.46
CA ILE A 181 -5.18 -21.31 -2.38
C ILE A 181 -4.51 -22.14 -3.46
N ASP A 182 -4.93 -21.99 -4.72
CA ASP A 182 -4.36 -22.73 -5.83
C ASP A 182 -2.97 -22.22 -6.22
N ALA A 183 -2.18 -23.08 -6.84
CA ALA A 183 -0.88 -22.67 -7.38
C ALA A 183 -1.04 -21.61 -8.47
N SER A 184 -0.14 -20.63 -8.47
CA SER A 184 0.00 -19.66 -9.57
C SER A 184 1.42 -19.71 -10.13
N TYR A 185 1.56 -20.33 -11.31
CA TYR A 185 2.82 -20.44 -12.04
C TYR A 185 3.44 -19.07 -12.36
N LEU A 186 2.62 -18.07 -12.68
CA LEU A 186 3.05 -16.69 -12.90
C LEU A 186 2.78 -15.85 -11.66
N VAL A 187 3.63 -14.83 -11.45
CA VAL A 187 3.37 -13.82 -10.42
C VAL A 187 2.28 -12.93 -10.99
N ASP A 188 1.05 -13.06 -10.51
CA ASP A 188 -0.01 -12.14 -10.88
C ASP A 188 0.16 -10.88 -10.03
N VAL A 189 0.63 -9.82 -10.67
CA VAL A 189 0.93 -8.55 -10.04
C VAL A 189 -0.03 -7.49 -10.56
N PHE A 190 -0.74 -6.81 -9.66
CA PHE A 190 -1.71 -5.78 -10.04
C PHE A 190 -1.28 -4.38 -9.59
N ASP A 191 -1.53 -3.35 -10.40
CA ASP A 191 -1.66 -1.98 -9.89
C ASP A 191 -3.13 -1.74 -9.57
N ILE A 192 -3.42 -1.17 -8.40
CA ILE A 192 -4.79 -0.84 -7.99
C ILE A 192 -5.46 0.15 -8.96
N THR A 193 -4.69 0.95 -9.70
CA THR A 193 -5.22 1.85 -10.74
C THR A 193 -5.78 1.08 -11.94
N ASP A 194 -5.14 -0.04 -12.28
CA ASP A 194 -5.38 -0.82 -13.49
C ASP A 194 -6.19 -2.09 -13.22
N LEU A 195 -6.44 -2.38 -11.94
CA LEU A 195 -7.27 -3.51 -11.50
C LEU A 195 -8.65 -3.43 -12.16
N SER A 196 -9.10 -4.56 -12.68
CA SER A 196 -10.38 -4.73 -13.36
C SER A 196 -10.86 -6.18 -13.22
N PRO A 197 -12.13 -6.49 -13.55
CA PRO A 197 -12.65 -7.87 -13.54
C PRO A 197 -11.81 -8.88 -14.33
N SER A 198 -11.11 -8.43 -15.38
CA SER A 198 -10.26 -9.28 -16.21
C SER A 198 -9.08 -9.88 -15.42
N ALA A 199 -8.68 -9.27 -14.31
CA ALA A 199 -7.63 -9.83 -13.44
C ALA A 199 -8.00 -11.24 -12.95
N LEU A 200 -9.28 -11.51 -12.68
CA LEU A 200 -9.77 -12.80 -12.17
C LEU A 200 -9.70 -13.95 -13.20
N MET A 201 -9.25 -13.67 -14.44
CA MET A 201 -8.92 -14.66 -15.47
C MET A 201 -7.45 -15.08 -15.44
N HIS A 202 -6.60 -14.25 -14.83
CA HIS A 202 -5.18 -14.46 -14.62
C HIS A 202 -4.99 -14.92 -13.16
N GLY A 203 -3.88 -15.60 -12.85
CA GLY A 203 -3.77 -16.58 -11.75
C GLY A 203 -4.43 -16.17 -10.43
N PRO A 204 -4.98 -17.12 -9.66
CA PRO A 204 -5.97 -16.83 -8.62
C PRO A 204 -5.43 -16.09 -7.39
N TYR A 205 -4.10 -15.91 -7.29
CA TYR A 205 -3.44 -15.16 -6.23
C TYR A 205 -2.77 -13.90 -6.77
N HIS A 206 -3.19 -12.73 -6.29
CA HIS A 206 -2.79 -11.42 -6.81
C HIS A 206 -2.04 -10.61 -5.75
N LYS A 207 -0.81 -10.20 -6.10
CA LYS A 207 0.05 -9.34 -5.27
C LYS A 207 0.06 -7.91 -5.84
N PRO A 208 -0.02 -6.85 -5.03
CA PRO A 208 0.12 -5.49 -5.54
C PRO A 208 1.55 -5.23 -6.05
N LYS A 209 1.66 -4.45 -7.14
CA LYS A 209 2.93 -4.05 -7.75
C LYS A 209 3.75 -3.11 -6.86
N THR A 210 3.04 -2.26 -6.12
CA THR A 210 3.59 -1.23 -5.24
C THR A 210 2.76 -1.22 -3.96
N LYS A 211 3.33 -0.74 -2.84
CA LYS A 211 2.63 -0.58 -1.55
C LYS A 211 1.61 0.58 -1.55
N LYS A 212 0.90 0.82 -2.67
CA LYS A 212 -0.20 1.81 -2.73
C LYS A 212 -1.40 1.38 -1.89
N CYS A 213 -1.52 0.10 -1.57
CA CYS A 213 -2.39 -0.40 -0.51
C CYS A 213 -1.52 -0.61 0.73
N GLU A 214 -1.80 0.14 1.79
CA GLU A 214 -1.03 0.14 3.03
C GLU A 214 -1.47 -1.01 3.96
N SER A 215 -2.74 -1.44 3.88
CA SER A 215 -3.33 -2.39 4.82
C SER A 215 -3.72 -3.75 4.21
N ILE A 216 -3.94 -3.81 2.88
CA ILE A 216 -4.18 -5.06 2.14
C ILE A 216 -2.96 -5.41 1.29
N ASP A 217 -2.29 -6.50 1.65
CA ASP A 217 -1.05 -6.93 0.99
C ASP A 217 -1.26 -7.83 -0.22
N SER A 218 -2.42 -8.48 -0.35
CA SER A 218 -2.77 -9.31 -1.50
C SER A 218 -4.25 -9.74 -1.46
N PHE A 219 -4.72 -10.35 -2.54
CA PHE A 219 -6.01 -11.05 -2.54
C PHE A 219 -5.95 -12.36 -3.32
N TYR A 220 -6.89 -13.26 -3.02
CA TYR A 220 -7.12 -14.49 -3.74
C TYR A 220 -8.59 -14.65 -4.10
N MET A 221 -8.84 -15.17 -5.30
CA MET A 221 -10.15 -15.68 -5.69
C MET A 221 -9.93 -16.77 -6.72
N GLU A 222 -10.68 -17.87 -6.61
CA GLU A 222 -10.59 -18.95 -7.59
C GLU A 222 -10.79 -18.40 -9.01
N LYS A 223 -9.94 -18.84 -9.92
CA LYS A 223 -9.88 -18.32 -11.28
C LYS A 223 -11.20 -18.58 -12.01
N ILE A 224 -11.74 -17.54 -12.65
CA ILE A 224 -12.93 -17.69 -13.48
C ILE A 224 -12.52 -18.47 -14.75
N PRO A 225 -13.12 -19.64 -15.03
CA PRO A 225 -12.74 -20.45 -16.19
C PRO A 225 -13.13 -19.75 -17.47
N SER A 226 -12.23 -19.76 -18.47
CA SER A 226 -12.56 -19.28 -19.82
C SER A 226 -13.66 -20.15 -20.41
N ARG A 227 -14.70 -19.53 -20.99
CA ARG A 227 -15.67 -20.30 -21.79
C ARG A 227 -14.99 -20.78 -23.07
N ASP A 228 -15.27 -22.03 -23.43
CA ASP A 228 -14.72 -22.75 -24.58
C ASP A 228 -14.61 -21.88 -25.83
N GLY A 229 -13.40 -21.73 -26.35
CA GLY A 229 -13.12 -21.17 -27.68
C GLY A 229 -13.12 -19.64 -27.82
N GLN A 230 -13.38 -18.84 -26.77
CA GLN A 230 -13.36 -17.37 -26.88
C GLN A 230 -12.40 -16.73 -25.86
N ALA A 231 -11.09 -16.81 -26.16
CA ALA A 231 -10.01 -16.26 -25.34
C ALA A 231 -10.08 -14.73 -25.11
N ASN A 232 -10.93 -13.99 -25.84
CA ASN A 232 -10.95 -12.52 -25.86
C ASN A 232 -12.24 -11.86 -25.35
N ARG A 233 -13.17 -12.61 -24.73
CA ARG A 233 -14.42 -11.99 -24.24
C ARG A 233 -14.19 -11.34 -22.87
N ARG A 234 -14.36 -10.02 -22.81
CA ARG A 234 -14.28 -9.19 -21.59
C ARG A 234 -15.13 -9.81 -20.47
N VAL A 235 -14.55 -9.92 -19.27
CA VAL A 235 -15.30 -10.37 -18.09
C VAL A 235 -16.34 -9.31 -17.73
N THR A 236 -17.60 -9.74 -17.57
CA THR A 236 -18.71 -8.84 -17.25
C THR A 236 -19.03 -8.88 -15.76
N LYS A 237 -19.53 -7.77 -15.19
CA LYS A 237 -20.06 -7.69 -13.82
C LYS A 237 -20.89 -8.90 -13.40
N ALA A 238 -21.89 -9.25 -14.21
CA ALA A 238 -22.79 -10.36 -13.93
C ALA A 238 -22.03 -11.70 -13.76
N ARG A 239 -21.02 -11.96 -14.59
CA ARG A 239 -20.21 -13.19 -14.50
C ARG A 239 -19.33 -13.20 -13.26
N VAL A 240 -18.76 -12.05 -12.86
CA VAL A 240 -17.98 -11.97 -11.62
C VAL A 240 -18.87 -12.21 -10.40
N VAL A 241 -20.04 -11.56 -10.36
CA VAL A 241 -21.00 -11.67 -9.26
C VAL A 241 -21.55 -13.09 -9.12
N GLU A 242 -21.84 -13.76 -10.24
CA GLU A 242 -22.26 -15.17 -10.27
C GLU A 242 -21.15 -16.08 -9.74
N TRP A 243 -19.91 -15.92 -10.22
CA TRP A 243 -18.78 -16.71 -9.76
C TRP A 243 -18.49 -16.51 -8.27
N ASN A 244 -18.56 -15.26 -7.79
CA ASN A 244 -18.31 -14.90 -6.40
C ASN A 244 -19.38 -15.41 -5.42
N ALA A 245 -20.57 -15.77 -5.90
CA ALA A 245 -21.61 -16.36 -5.06
C ALA A 245 -21.18 -17.71 -4.46
N THR A 246 -20.30 -18.46 -5.13
CA THR A 246 -19.75 -19.73 -4.62
C THR A 246 -18.25 -19.70 -4.37
N HIS A 247 -17.53 -18.72 -4.93
CA HIS A 247 -16.09 -18.55 -4.77
C HIS A 247 -15.77 -17.25 -4.03
N ARG A 248 -15.55 -17.39 -2.72
CA ARG A 248 -15.27 -16.27 -1.82
C ARG A 248 -13.96 -15.56 -2.21
N LEU A 249 -14.01 -14.23 -2.26
CA LEU A 249 -12.81 -13.38 -2.35
C LEU A 249 -12.11 -13.34 -0.98
N LEU A 250 -10.83 -13.67 -0.94
CA LEU A 250 -9.99 -13.55 0.25
C LEU A 250 -9.10 -12.32 0.10
N LEU A 251 -9.18 -11.40 1.05
CA LEU A 251 -8.25 -10.28 1.18
C LEU A 251 -7.26 -10.62 2.29
N PHE A 252 -5.96 -10.47 2.04
CA PHE A 252 -4.91 -10.83 2.99
C PHE A 252 -4.17 -9.59 3.49
N PRO A 253 -4.51 -9.10 4.69
CA PRO A 253 -3.60 -8.31 5.51
C PRO A 253 -2.52 -9.22 6.09
N ILE A 254 -1.23 -8.92 5.85
CA ILE A 254 -0.09 -9.71 6.30
C ILE A 254 0.69 -8.88 7.33
N THR A 255 0.83 -9.40 8.55
CA THR A 255 1.44 -8.64 9.64
C THR A 255 2.20 -9.52 10.62
N VAL A 256 3.25 -8.96 11.22
CA VAL A 256 3.99 -9.55 12.35
C VAL A 256 3.61 -8.93 13.69
N SER A 257 2.67 -7.96 13.68
CA SER A 257 2.14 -7.29 14.86
C SER A 257 0.89 -8.02 15.40
N ASN A 258 0.52 -7.74 16.65
CA ASN A 258 -0.76 -8.16 17.23
C ASN A 258 -1.95 -7.30 16.80
N THR A 259 -1.67 -6.16 16.17
CA THR A 259 -2.66 -5.19 15.70
C THR A 259 -2.35 -4.76 14.28
N HIS A 260 -3.37 -4.66 13.44
CA HIS A 260 -3.29 -4.24 12.05
C HIS A 260 -4.63 -3.66 11.63
N ASP A 261 -4.78 -2.34 11.82
CA ASP A 261 -5.98 -1.63 11.37
C ASP A 261 -6.06 -1.69 9.85
N VAL A 262 -7.24 -2.04 9.34
CA VAL A 262 -7.48 -2.17 7.91
C VAL A 262 -8.16 -0.91 7.39
N ASN A 263 -7.65 -0.35 6.30
CA ASN A 263 -8.22 0.82 5.67
C ASN A 263 -9.47 0.43 4.87
N ALA A 264 -10.64 0.94 5.26
CA ALA A 264 -11.90 0.67 4.58
C ALA A 264 -11.85 1.05 3.10
N SER A 265 -11.19 2.18 2.77
CA SER A 265 -11.07 2.69 1.41
C SER A 265 -10.36 1.71 0.47
N GLU A 266 -9.39 0.96 0.98
CA GLU A 266 -8.67 -0.04 0.19
C GLU A 266 -9.56 -1.22 -0.16
N ILE A 267 -10.33 -1.71 0.81
CA ILE A 267 -11.32 -2.77 0.61
C ILE A 267 -12.34 -2.33 -0.44
N ILE A 268 -12.93 -1.16 -0.26
CA ILE A 268 -13.96 -0.60 -1.14
C ILE A 268 -13.40 -0.45 -2.55
N LYS A 269 -12.18 0.07 -2.69
CA LYS A 269 -11.52 0.25 -3.98
C LYS A 269 -11.26 -1.08 -4.69
N ILE A 270 -10.76 -2.11 -3.98
CA ILE A 270 -10.57 -3.45 -4.58
C ILE A 270 -11.91 -4.02 -5.04
N LEU A 271 -12.94 -3.98 -4.20
CA LEU A 271 -14.27 -4.51 -4.51
C LEU A 271 -14.93 -3.76 -5.68
N ASP A 272 -14.82 -2.44 -5.72
CA ASP A 272 -15.34 -1.60 -6.81
C ASP A 272 -14.63 -1.91 -8.13
N LYS A 273 -13.29 -2.01 -8.12
CA LYS A 273 -12.49 -2.36 -9.30
C LYS A 273 -12.76 -3.77 -9.82
N LEU A 274 -13.16 -4.70 -8.95
CA LEU A 274 -13.57 -6.05 -9.33
C LEU A 274 -15.07 -6.15 -9.63
N GLU A 275 -15.83 -5.04 -9.57
CA GLU A 275 -17.29 -4.99 -9.76
C GLU A 275 -18.09 -5.85 -8.77
N LEU A 276 -17.56 -6.03 -7.55
CA LEU A 276 -18.11 -6.86 -6.47
C LEU A 276 -18.70 -6.07 -5.29
N LEU A 277 -18.50 -4.75 -5.23
CA LEU A 277 -18.86 -3.92 -4.07
C LEU A 277 -20.33 -4.06 -3.66
N GLU A 278 -21.25 -3.92 -4.60
CA GLU A 278 -22.71 -4.05 -4.35
C GLU A 278 -23.09 -5.47 -3.90
N ALA A 279 -22.58 -6.50 -4.58
CA ALA A 279 -22.87 -7.89 -4.27
C ALA A 279 -22.37 -8.28 -2.87
N VAL A 280 -21.20 -7.76 -2.46
CA VAL A 280 -20.66 -7.95 -1.11
C VAL A 280 -21.46 -7.15 -0.07
N ALA A 281 -21.97 -5.98 -0.42
CA ALA A 281 -22.82 -5.21 0.49
C ALA A 281 -24.15 -5.92 0.78
N GLU A 282 -24.68 -6.68 -0.18
CA GLU A 282 -25.86 -7.54 0.00
C GLU A 282 -25.53 -8.83 0.79
N ASP A 283 -24.35 -9.42 0.57
CA ASP A 283 -23.92 -10.65 1.23
C ASP A 283 -22.42 -10.62 1.59
N LEU A 284 -22.15 -10.30 2.87
CA LEU A 284 -20.80 -10.21 3.42
C LEU A 284 -20.05 -11.55 3.43
N SER A 285 -20.72 -12.68 3.26
CA SER A 285 -20.06 -14.00 3.23
C SER A 285 -19.25 -14.23 1.96
N ARG A 286 -19.42 -13.38 0.94
CA ARG A 286 -18.73 -13.39 -0.34
C ARG A 286 -17.28 -12.89 -0.29
N VAL A 287 -16.90 -12.25 0.81
CA VAL A 287 -15.54 -11.76 1.05
C VAL A 287 -15.09 -12.11 2.47
N ALA A 288 -13.79 -12.30 2.68
CA ALA A 288 -13.22 -12.42 4.01
C ALA A 288 -11.89 -11.67 4.11
N LEU A 289 -11.63 -11.09 5.29
CA LEU A 289 -10.32 -10.62 5.69
C LEU A 289 -9.60 -11.77 6.37
N ALA A 290 -8.56 -12.32 5.75
CA ALA A 290 -7.74 -13.40 6.30
C ALA A 290 -6.37 -12.83 6.74
N PHE A 291 -6.25 -12.50 8.03
CA PHE A 291 -5.02 -12.00 8.61
C PHE A 291 -3.97 -13.11 8.67
N VAL A 292 -2.88 -12.92 7.94
CA VAL A 292 -1.75 -13.85 7.95
C VAL A 292 -0.73 -13.36 8.96
N VAL A 293 -0.47 -14.17 9.98
CA VAL A 293 0.42 -13.81 11.09
C VAL A 293 1.42 -14.93 11.40
N PRO A 294 2.54 -14.63 12.07
CA PRO A 294 3.44 -15.65 12.59
C PRO A 294 2.71 -16.64 13.50
N ARG A 295 3.12 -17.90 13.49
CA ARG A 295 2.47 -19.00 14.25
C ARG A 295 2.24 -18.66 15.71
N ARG A 296 3.23 -18.02 16.34
CA ARG A 296 3.18 -17.57 17.74
C ARG A 296 1.99 -16.65 18.07
N LEU A 297 1.44 -15.94 17.08
CA LEU A 297 0.34 -14.99 17.28
C LEU A 297 -1.04 -15.60 17.02
N VAL A 298 -1.15 -16.71 16.28
CA VAL A 298 -2.44 -17.29 15.85
C VAL A 298 -3.38 -17.55 17.02
N GLY A 299 -2.86 -18.03 18.16
CA GLY A 299 -3.65 -18.32 19.36
C GLY A 299 -4.16 -17.07 20.10
N THR A 300 -3.45 -15.95 20.00
CA THR A 300 -3.73 -14.72 20.76
C THR A 300 -4.30 -13.59 19.90
N TYR A 301 -4.26 -13.72 18.58
CA TYR A 301 -4.72 -12.70 17.64
C TYR A 301 -6.23 -12.46 17.76
N LYS A 302 -6.61 -11.19 17.76
CA LYS A 302 -7.99 -10.72 17.96
C LYS A 302 -8.51 -10.04 16.69
N GLY A 303 -9.82 -9.79 16.62
CA GLY A 303 -10.39 -8.97 15.56
C GLY A 303 -9.75 -7.58 15.53
N GLN A 304 -9.58 -7.06 14.32
CA GLN A 304 -8.95 -5.78 14.02
C GLN A 304 -10.01 -4.74 13.65
N ASN A 305 -9.66 -3.45 13.75
CA ASN A 305 -10.56 -2.40 13.30
C ASN A 305 -10.48 -2.26 11.78
N VAL A 306 -11.62 -1.96 11.17
CA VAL A 306 -11.68 -1.44 9.80
C VAL A 306 -11.98 0.03 9.94
N VAL A 307 -11.00 0.87 9.60
CA VAL A 307 -11.03 2.31 9.84
C VAL A 307 -11.50 3.02 8.59
N THR A 308 -12.54 3.84 8.74
CA THR A 308 -13.03 4.77 7.74
C THR A 308 -12.48 6.16 8.03
N VAL A 309 -11.92 6.81 7.01
CA VAL A 309 -11.59 8.24 7.10
C VAL A 309 -12.79 9.01 6.57
N GLU A 310 -13.44 9.78 7.44
CA GLU A 310 -14.54 10.65 7.03
C GLU A 310 -14.02 11.70 6.04
N PRO A 311 -14.57 11.78 4.81
CA PRO A 311 -14.26 12.88 3.92
C PRO A 311 -14.88 14.19 4.41
N PRO A 312 -14.32 15.35 3.99
CA PRO A 312 -15.05 16.61 4.05
C PRO A 312 -16.43 16.49 3.36
N GLY A 313 -17.47 17.09 3.91
CA GLY A 313 -18.80 17.16 3.32
C GLY A 313 -18.88 18.13 2.12
N GLY A 314 -20.03 18.16 1.44
CA GLY A 314 -20.26 19.01 0.26
C GLY A 314 -20.10 20.51 0.54
N ASP A 315 -20.60 20.96 1.70
CA ASP A 315 -20.52 22.35 2.18
C ASP A 315 -19.16 22.72 2.77
N ASP A 316 -18.29 21.75 3.00
CA ASP A 316 -16.98 21.99 3.58
C ASP A 316 -16.05 22.73 2.59
N SER A 317 -15.09 23.46 3.16
CA SER A 317 -14.07 24.16 2.38
C SER A 317 -13.27 23.20 1.50
N VAL A 318 -13.02 23.57 0.24
CA VAL A 318 -12.11 22.82 -0.67
C VAL A 318 -10.71 22.61 -0.08
N GLY A 319 -10.28 23.47 0.83
CA GLY A 319 -8.98 23.34 1.50
C GLY A 319 -8.88 22.15 2.46
N LEU A 320 -10.00 21.52 2.82
CA LEU A 320 -10.03 20.31 3.63
C LEU A 320 -9.79 19.04 2.80
N ILE A 321 -9.85 19.13 1.46
CA ILE A 321 -9.49 18.01 0.59
C ILE A 321 -7.97 17.78 0.67
N LYS A 322 -7.57 16.54 0.94
CA LYS A 322 -6.14 16.14 0.99
C LYS A 322 -5.46 16.55 -0.33
N ASN A 323 -4.26 17.13 -0.22
CA ASN A 323 -3.50 17.66 -1.36
C ASN A 323 -4.18 18.85 -2.07
N ILE A 324 -4.99 19.65 -1.38
CA ILE A 324 -5.37 21.00 -1.83
C ILE A 324 -4.74 22.01 -0.87
N GLY A 325 -3.51 22.41 -1.17
CA GLY A 325 -2.76 23.39 -0.37
C GLY A 325 -3.20 24.84 -0.61
N PRO A 326 -2.69 25.81 0.18
CA PRO A 326 -3.13 27.21 0.15
C PRO A 326 -3.08 27.87 -1.22
N GLN A 327 -2.07 27.53 -2.03
CA GLN A 327 -1.90 28.04 -3.39
C GLN A 327 -3.02 27.55 -4.32
N ARG A 328 -3.38 26.27 -4.23
CA ARG A 328 -4.49 25.68 -4.99
C ARG A 328 -5.82 26.23 -4.48
N VAL A 329 -5.98 26.41 -3.18
CA VAL A 329 -7.16 27.09 -2.61
C VAL A 329 -7.31 28.51 -3.19
N ALA A 330 -6.23 29.30 -3.24
CA ALA A 330 -6.29 30.65 -3.79
C ALA A 330 -6.69 30.67 -5.27
N MET A 331 -6.19 29.73 -6.06
CA MET A 331 -6.57 29.56 -7.47
C MET A 331 -8.02 29.08 -7.63
N LEU A 332 -8.49 28.12 -6.83
CA LEU A 332 -9.90 27.71 -6.84
C LEU A 332 -10.84 28.88 -6.46
N MET A 333 -10.46 29.66 -5.45
CA MET A 333 -11.19 30.84 -5.00
C MET A 333 -11.29 31.92 -6.09
N SER A 334 -10.27 32.09 -6.95
CA SER A 334 -10.32 33.04 -8.07
C SER A 334 -11.35 32.64 -9.14
N TYR A 335 -11.66 31.35 -9.25
CA TYR A 335 -12.76 30.83 -10.08
C TYR A 335 -14.12 30.81 -9.36
N GLY A 336 -14.18 31.31 -8.13
CA GLY A 336 -15.38 31.33 -7.29
C GLY A 336 -15.69 29.99 -6.62
N ILE A 337 -14.73 29.06 -6.55
CA ILE A 337 -14.90 27.72 -6.00
C ILE A 337 -14.47 27.73 -4.52
N ARG A 338 -15.41 27.53 -3.60
CA ARG A 338 -15.16 27.63 -2.16
C ARG A 338 -15.40 26.31 -1.45
N THR A 339 -16.40 25.56 -1.88
CA THR A 339 -16.80 24.30 -1.25
C THR A 339 -16.46 23.07 -2.10
N VAL A 340 -16.49 21.89 -1.48
CA VAL A 340 -16.30 20.61 -2.18
C VAL A 340 -17.31 20.46 -3.33
N ASP A 341 -18.56 20.85 -3.11
CA ASP A 341 -19.61 20.81 -4.14
C ASP A 341 -19.35 21.80 -5.28
N ASP A 342 -18.89 23.02 -4.98
CA ASP A 342 -18.47 23.98 -6.02
C ASP A 342 -17.40 23.38 -6.94
N LEU A 343 -16.45 22.64 -6.34
CA LEU A 343 -15.35 22.01 -7.09
C LEU A 343 -15.88 20.89 -7.97
N GLY A 344 -16.79 20.06 -7.46
CA GLY A 344 -17.43 19.00 -8.23
C GLY A 344 -18.21 19.55 -9.43
N ALA A 345 -19.06 20.55 -9.20
CA ALA A 345 -19.82 21.20 -10.25
C ALA A 345 -18.91 21.82 -11.33
N ARG A 346 -17.78 22.41 -10.93
CA ARG A 346 -16.84 23.00 -11.89
C ARG A 346 -16.06 21.94 -12.67
N ILE A 347 -15.69 20.82 -12.06
CA ILE A 347 -15.06 19.70 -12.77
C ILE A 347 -16.00 19.11 -13.82
N ASP A 348 -17.29 19.00 -13.52
CA ASP A 348 -18.27 18.52 -14.49
C ASP A 348 -18.47 19.53 -15.64
N ALA A 349 -18.45 20.83 -15.36
CA ALA A 349 -18.41 21.86 -16.40
C ALA A 349 -17.15 21.75 -17.27
N TYR A 350 -15.98 21.51 -16.68
CA TYR A 350 -14.73 21.26 -17.41
C TYR A 350 -14.84 20.06 -18.35
N ARG A 351 -15.38 18.94 -17.87
CA ARG A 351 -15.55 17.71 -18.67
C ARG A 351 -16.50 17.89 -19.85
N ARG A 352 -17.52 18.74 -19.71
CA ARG A 352 -18.45 19.10 -20.80
C ARG A 352 -17.87 20.13 -21.78
N GLY A 353 -16.74 20.76 -21.43
CA GLY A 353 -16.15 21.86 -22.21
C GLY A 353 -16.74 23.24 -21.89
N ASP A 354 -17.61 23.35 -20.89
CA ASP A 354 -18.26 24.60 -20.46
C ASP A 354 -17.32 25.48 -19.61
N PHE A 355 -16.20 24.91 -19.17
CA PHE A 355 -15.17 25.63 -18.41
C PHE A 355 -13.79 25.28 -18.95
N VAL A 356 -12.96 26.29 -19.15
CA VAL A 356 -11.54 26.14 -19.50
C VAL A 356 -10.74 26.97 -18.50
N PRO A 357 -9.83 26.35 -17.72
CA PRO A 357 -8.97 27.09 -16.81
C PRO A 357 -8.01 27.99 -17.61
N ASN A 358 -7.56 29.07 -17.00
CA ASN A 358 -6.51 29.90 -17.59
C ASN A 358 -5.25 29.06 -17.85
N GLN A 359 -4.51 29.39 -18.90
CA GLN A 359 -3.33 28.62 -19.30
C GLN A 359 -2.32 28.44 -18.16
N LEU A 360 -2.09 29.49 -17.37
CA LEU A 360 -1.19 29.51 -16.21
C LEU A 360 -1.67 28.62 -15.05
N ASP A 361 -2.98 28.35 -14.96
CA ASP A 361 -3.58 27.56 -13.88
C ASP A 361 -3.80 26.11 -14.25
N THR A 362 -3.61 25.72 -15.52
CA THR A 362 -3.92 24.38 -16.05
C THR A 362 -3.32 23.27 -15.20
N ALA A 363 -2.05 23.38 -14.81
CA ALA A 363 -1.38 22.37 -14.00
C ALA A 363 -2.03 22.22 -12.60
N ASN A 364 -2.28 23.35 -11.94
CA ASN A 364 -2.91 23.37 -10.62
C ASN A 364 -4.37 22.90 -10.67
N TRP A 365 -5.10 23.21 -11.76
CA TRP A 365 -6.45 22.72 -12.02
C TRP A 365 -6.48 21.19 -12.15
N LEU A 366 -5.60 20.61 -12.97
CA LEU A 366 -5.52 19.16 -13.14
C LEU A 366 -5.18 18.45 -11.82
N GLN A 367 -4.32 19.04 -10.99
CA GLN A 367 -4.02 18.53 -9.66
C GLN A 367 -5.22 18.62 -8.71
N ALA A 368 -5.94 19.74 -8.68
CA ALA A 368 -7.15 19.89 -7.89
C ALA A 368 -8.22 18.86 -8.30
N MET A 369 -8.36 18.62 -9.62
CA MET A 369 -9.23 17.58 -10.16
C MET A 369 -8.81 16.18 -9.71
N LYS A 370 -7.50 15.85 -9.72
CA LYS A 370 -6.98 14.58 -9.20
C LYS A 370 -7.28 14.41 -7.71
N SER A 371 -7.11 15.46 -6.91
CA SER A 371 -7.46 15.48 -5.48
C SER A 371 -8.96 15.29 -5.26
N TRP A 372 -9.81 15.92 -6.08
CA TRP A 372 -11.27 15.76 -6.00
C TRP A 372 -11.74 14.37 -6.43
N ILE A 373 -11.14 13.77 -7.46
CA ILE A 373 -11.43 12.37 -7.84
C ILE A 373 -11.09 11.42 -6.69
N THR A 374 -9.97 11.68 -6.00
CA THR A 374 -9.56 10.94 -4.80
C THR A 374 -10.53 11.19 -3.63
N HIS A 375 -11.13 12.37 -3.56
CA HIS A 375 -12.17 12.71 -2.59
C HIS A 375 -13.50 11.99 -2.88
N GLY A 376 -13.95 11.92 -4.14
CA GLY A 376 -15.17 11.18 -4.50
C GLY A 376 -15.09 9.67 -4.19
N GLN A 377 -13.87 9.10 -4.18
CA GLN A 377 -13.66 7.75 -3.65
C GLN A 377 -14.00 7.65 -2.15
N ARG A 378 -13.79 8.72 -1.37
CA ARG A 378 -14.09 8.76 0.07
C ARG A 378 -15.56 8.93 0.41
N GLN A 379 -16.37 9.54 -0.46
CA GLN A 379 -17.84 9.54 -0.27
C GLN A 379 -18.41 8.12 -0.38
N ARG A 380 -17.84 7.27 -1.25
CA ARG A 380 -18.16 5.84 -1.25
C ARG A 380 -17.71 5.15 0.05
N ASP A 381 -16.64 5.64 0.67
CA ASP A 381 -16.21 5.15 1.98
C ASP A 381 -17.20 5.50 3.09
N GLU A 382 -17.92 6.62 3.01
CA GLU A 382 -19.01 6.92 3.96
C GLU A 382 -20.19 5.95 3.78
N GLN A 383 -20.60 5.69 2.53
CA GLN A 383 -21.72 4.79 2.24
C GLN A 383 -21.40 3.32 2.59
N TYR A 384 -20.25 2.81 2.14
CA TYR A 384 -19.90 1.40 2.26
C TYR A 384 -18.98 1.09 3.44
N GLY A 385 -18.36 2.09 4.07
CA GLY A 385 -17.47 1.95 5.23
C GLY A 385 -18.09 1.14 6.37
N PRO A 386 -19.29 1.51 6.87
CA PRO A 386 -19.99 0.75 7.90
C PRO A 386 -20.33 -0.69 7.48
N VAL A 387 -20.43 -0.97 6.18
CA VAL A 387 -20.70 -2.30 5.63
C VAL A 387 -19.41 -3.13 5.57
N VAL A 388 -18.33 -2.60 5.00
CA VAL A 388 -17.05 -3.32 4.92
C VAL A 388 -16.41 -3.56 6.28
N ALA A 389 -16.69 -2.70 7.27
CA ALA A 389 -16.31 -2.93 8.66
C ALA A 389 -16.94 -4.19 9.28
N GLN A 390 -17.94 -4.76 8.61
CA GLN A 390 -18.63 -5.96 9.05
C GLN A 390 -18.13 -7.24 8.37
N ILE A 391 -17.19 -7.14 7.43
CA ILE A 391 -16.61 -8.30 6.75
C ILE A 391 -16.07 -9.32 7.77
N PRO A 392 -16.36 -10.62 7.60
CA PRO A 392 -15.79 -11.67 8.44
C PRO A 392 -14.27 -11.63 8.45
N GLN A 393 -13.69 -11.66 9.65
CA GLN A 393 -12.24 -11.66 9.85
C GLN A 393 -11.78 -13.02 10.34
N TYR A 394 -10.69 -13.52 9.79
CA TYR A 394 -10.05 -14.77 10.18
C TYR A 394 -8.58 -14.53 10.45
N VAL A 395 -7.97 -15.38 11.27
CA VAL A 395 -6.51 -15.45 11.42
C VAL A 395 -6.02 -16.80 10.92
N CYS A 396 -4.93 -16.79 10.16
CA CYS A 396 -4.24 -17.99 9.72
C CYS A 396 -2.72 -17.78 9.72
N THR A 397 -2.01 -18.88 9.50
CA THR A 397 -0.56 -18.87 9.27
C THR A 397 -0.22 -19.94 8.24
N TRP A 398 0.89 -19.76 7.52
CA TRP A 398 1.46 -20.79 6.66
C TRP A 398 2.61 -21.53 7.34
N GLU A 399 3.07 -21.08 8.51
CA GLU A 399 4.14 -21.73 9.28
C GLU A 399 3.59 -23.00 9.95
N TRP A 400 4.16 -24.18 9.64
CA TRP A 400 3.73 -25.48 10.18
C TRP A 400 4.43 -25.87 11.48
#